data_AF-A0A6B8VJP3-F1
#
_entry.id   AF-A0A6B8VJP3-F1
#
_cell.length_a   1.000
_cell.length_b   1.000
_cell.length_c   1.000
_cell.angle_alpha   90.00
_cell.angle_beta   90.00
_cell.angle_gamma   90.00
#
_symmetry.space_group_name_H-M   'P 1'
#
loop_
_entity.id
_entity.type
_entity.pdbx_description
1 polymer ?
#
loop_
_entity_poly.entity_id
_entity_poly.type
_entity_poly.pdbx_seq_one_letter_code
_entity_poly.pdbx_strand_id
1 'polypeptide(L)'
;MKLLYVKTTLRVPGIAPVVHLAELEHAEGSPLCKPARMLEATEDGLITGAFRRQPPLNHGMSHPPQQLIPHPDSWGDLPDITSDRMTAEEFEGLWQEAMQKF
;
A
#
# COMPACT_ATOMS: atom_id res chain seq x y z
N MET A 1 0.26 7.74 -17.55
CA MET A 1 0.12 7.34 -16.13
C MET A 1 1.41 6.66 -15.71
N LYS A 2 1.88 6.91 -14.49
CA LYS A 2 3.09 6.33 -13.92
C LYS A 2 2.71 5.44 -12.75
N LEU A 3 3.39 4.31 -12.60
CA LEU A 3 3.29 3.48 -11.42
C LEU A 3 4.26 3.95 -10.35
N LEU A 4 3.77 4.04 -9.13
CA LEU A 4 4.56 4.32 -7.93
C LEU A 4 4.41 3.13 -7.01
N TYR A 5 5.51 2.73 -6.39
CA TYR A 5 5.50 1.70 -5.37
C TYR A 5 5.97 2.31 -4.06
N VAL A 6 5.20 2.09 -3.00
CA VAL A 6 5.45 2.68 -1.69
C VAL A 6 5.17 1.69 -0.58
N LYS A 7 6.06 1.65 0.40
CA LYS A 7 5.84 1.03 1.70
C LYS A 7 5.46 2.13 2.69
N THR A 8 4.30 2.01 3.30
CA THR A 8 3.81 2.92 4.33
C THR A 8 3.71 2.17 5.64
N THR A 9 4.27 2.72 6.72
CA THR A 9 4.10 2.19 8.08
C THR A 9 3.28 3.19 8.88
N LEU A 10 2.14 2.73 9.41
CA LEU A 10 1.27 3.51 10.28
C LEU A 10 1.53 3.12 11.72
N ARG A 11 1.88 4.11 12.56
CA ARG A 11 2.15 3.93 13.99
C ARG A 11 1.18 4.80 14.79
N VAL A 12 -0.01 4.27 15.04
CA VAL A 12 -1.01 4.97 15.86
C VAL A 12 -0.83 4.55 17.33
N PRO A 13 -0.70 5.49 18.28
CA PRO A 13 -0.57 5.16 19.68
C PRO A 13 -1.71 4.28 20.21
N GLY A 14 -1.36 3.19 20.88
CA GLY A 14 -2.33 2.27 21.50
C GLY A 14 -2.83 1.14 20.59
N ILE A 15 -2.38 1.05 19.33
CA ILE A 15 -2.63 -0.09 18.45
C ILE A 15 -1.34 -0.64 17.85
N ALA A 16 -1.36 -1.90 17.41
CA ALA A 16 -0.23 -2.51 16.73
C ALA A 16 0.04 -1.78 15.39
N PRO A 17 1.32 -1.52 15.04
CA PRO A 17 1.65 -0.91 13.76
C PRO A 17 1.18 -1.74 12.58
N VAL A 18 0.78 -1.05 11.51
CA VAL A 18 0.33 -1.67 10.25
C VAL A 18 1.23 -1.19 9.12
N VAL A 19 1.61 -2.11 8.26
CA VAL A 19 2.38 -1.83 7.05
C VAL A 19 1.48 -2.01 5.85
N HIS A 20 1.44 -1.00 4.97
CA HIS A 20 0.82 -1.11 3.66
C HIS A 20 1.90 -1.04 2.58
N LEU A 21 1.88 -2.00 1.66
CA LEU A 21 2.71 -2.01 0.46
C LEU A 21 1.79 -1.74 -0.71
N ALA A 22 2.02 -0.71 -1.51
CA ALA A 22 1.06 -0.28 -2.51
C ALA A 22 1.69 -0.02 -3.87
N GLU A 23 1.03 -0.54 -4.91
CA GLU A 23 1.19 -0.12 -6.30
C GLU A 23 0.11 0.93 -6.60
N LEU A 24 0.55 2.13 -6.94
CA LEU A 24 -0.30 3.29 -7.17
C LEU A 24 -0.19 3.76 -8.62
N GLU A 25 -1.34 4.03 -9.23
CA GLU A 25 -1.41 4.75 -10.49
C GLU A 25 -1.48 6.25 -10.26
N HIS A 26 -0.55 6.97 -10.86
CA HIS A 26 -0.47 8.42 -10.79
C HIS A 26 -0.60 9.03 -12.18
N ALA A 27 -1.55 9.96 -12.32
CA ALA A 27 -1.66 10.79 -13.52
C ALA A 27 -0.71 11.98 -13.41
N GLU A 28 -0.03 12.33 -14.50
CA GLU A 28 0.90 13.46 -14.53
C GLU A 28 0.20 14.76 -14.11
N GLY A 29 0.83 15.56 -13.25
CA GLY A 29 0.27 16.80 -12.70
C GLY A 29 -0.85 16.63 -11.66
N SER A 30 -1.27 15.41 -11.34
CA SER A 30 -2.29 15.15 -10.31
C SER A 30 -1.69 15.16 -8.90
N PRO A 31 -2.34 15.75 -7.88
CA PRO A 31 -1.94 15.57 -6.48
C PRO A 31 -2.45 14.24 -5.88
N LEU A 32 -3.24 13.48 -6.64
CA LEU A 32 -3.89 12.24 -6.22
C LEU A 32 -3.39 11.03 -7.00
N CYS A 33 -3.36 9.89 -6.30
CA CYS A 33 -3.07 8.57 -6.84
C CYS A 33 -4.26 7.63 -6.66
N LYS A 34 -4.32 6.59 -7.50
CA LYS A 34 -5.31 5.50 -7.39
C LYS A 34 -4.60 4.20 -7.01
N PRO A 35 -4.93 3.56 -5.88
CA PRO A 35 -4.37 2.24 -5.55
C PRO A 35 -4.80 1.19 -6.58
N ALA A 36 -3.84 0.56 -7.25
CA ALA A 36 -4.08 -0.52 -8.20
C ALA A 36 -4.03 -1.88 -7.49
N ARG A 37 -2.97 -2.09 -6.70
CA ARG A 37 -2.77 -3.22 -5.80
C ARG A 37 -2.25 -2.73 -4.46
N MET A 38 -2.63 -3.41 -3.38
CA MET A 38 -2.11 -3.13 -2.04
C MET A 38 -2.03 -4.42 -1.24
N LEU A 39 -1.00 -4.56 -0.42
CA LEU A 39 -0.88 -5.59 0.61
C LEU A 39 -0.95 -4.92 1.98
N GLU A 40 -1.61 -5.57 2.93
CA GLU A 40 -1.53 -5.25 4.35
C GLU A 40 -0.66 -6.28 5.03
N ALA A 41 0.25 -5.81 5.87
CA ALA A 41 1.18 -6.62 6.60
C ALA A 41 1.37 -6.09 8.02
N THR A 42 1.83 -6.98 8.91
CA THR A 42 2.36 -6.60 10.21
C THR A 42 3.74 -5.97 10.07
N GLU A 43 4.23 -5.34 11.15
CA GLU A 43 5.57 -4.71 11.16
C GLU A 43 6.72 -5.68 10.91
N ASP A 44 6.60 -6.93 11.35
CA ASP A 44 7.54 -8.03 11.09
C ASP A 44 7.43 -8.63 9.68
N GLY A 45 6.54 -8.08 8.84
CA GLY A 45 6.45 -8.40 7.41
C GLY A 45 5.50 -9.55 7.06
N LEU A 46 4.72 -10.06 8.01
CA LEU A 46 3.71 -11.08 7.71
C LEU A 46 2.55 -10.44 6.93
N ILE A 47 2.33 -10.89 5.68
CA ILE A 47 1.19 -10.44 4.87
C ILE A 47 -0.12 -10.98 5.47
N THR A 48 -1.02 -10.07 5.84
CA THR A 48 -2.34 -10.36 6.43
C THR A 48 -3.49 -10.06 5.48
N GLY A 49 -3.28 -9.19 4.48
CA GLY A 49 -4.31 -8.82 3.54
C GLY A 49 -3.78 -8.45 2.16
N ALA A 50 -4.67 -8.51 1.17
CA ALA A 50 -4.43 -8.14 -0.20
C ALA A 50 -5.66 -7.46 -0.82
N PHE A 51 -5.41 -6.41 -1.59
CA PHE A 51 -6.38 -5.69 -2.39
C PHE A 51 -5.89 -5.58 -3.84
N ARG A 52 -6.79 -5.80 -4.80
CA ARG A 52 -6.59 -5.47 -6.21
C ARG A 52 -7.84 -4.80 -6.73
N ARG A 53 -7.69 -3.67 -7.42
CA ARG A 53 -8.83 -2.92 -7.96
C ARG A 53 -9.49 -3.64 -9.14
N GLN A 54 -8.70 -4.23 -10.03
CA GLN A 54 -9.19 -4.89 -11.26
C GLN A 54 -8.35 -6.14 -11.62
N PRO A 55 -8.99 -7.32 -11.78
CA PRO A 55 -10.32 -7.63 -11.28
C PRO A 55 -10.38 -7.47 -9.75
N PRO A 56 -11.53 -7.09 -9.16
CA PRO A 56 -11.64 -6.83 -7.73
C PRO A 56 -11.19 -8.03 -6.89
N LEU A 57 -10.29 -7.78 -5.95
CA LEU A 57 -9.88 -8.68 -4.88
C LEU A 57 -9.83 -7.87 -3.59
N ASN A 58 -10.41 -8.41 -2.52
CA ASN A 58 -10.22 -7.89 -1.18
C ASN A 58 -10.23 -9.07 -0.20
N HIS A 59 -9.05 -9.44 0.27
CA HIS A 59 -8.84 -10.55 1.20
C HIS A 59 -8.12 -10.01 2.43
N GLY A 60 -8.64 -10.25 3.63
CA GLY A 60 -7.93 -10.01 4.89
C GLY A 60 -7.54 -8.56 5.21
N MET A 61 -7.85 -7.57 4.35
CA MET A 61 -7.61 -6.16 4.63
C MET A 61 -8.49 -5.70 5.78
N SER A 62 -7.89 -5.10 6.82
CA SER A 62 -8.64 -4.49 7.92
C SER A 62 -9.56 -3.39 7.40
N HIS A 63 -9.05 -2.58 6.47
CA HIS A 63 -9.82 -1.57 5.75
C HIS A 63 -9.43 -1.57 4.26
N PRO A 64 -10.39 -1.65 3.32
CA PRO A 64 -10.09 -1.47 1.90
C PRO A 64 -9.51 -0.06 1.65
N PRO A 65 -8.56 0.10 0.71
CA PRO A 65 -8.00 1.41 0.42
C PRO A 65 -9.05 2.33 -0.22
N GLN A 66 -8.91 3.63 0.05
CA GLN A 66 -9.71 4.65 -0.62
C GLN A 66 -9.45 4.65 -2.13
N GLN A 67 -10.45 5.01 -2.93
CA GLN A 67 -10.32 5.03 -4.40
C GLN A 67 -9.29 6.05 -4.90
N LEU A 68 -9.15 7.16 -4.16
CA LEU A 68 -8.20 8.23 -4.40
C LEU A 68 -7.48 8.54 -3.09
N ILE A 69 -6.16 8.66 -3.15
CA ILE A 69 -5.32 9.01 -2.01
C ILE A 69 -4.34 10.13 -2.40
N PRO A 70 -3.88 10.97 -1.45
CA PRO A 70 -2.84 11.95 -1.74
C PRO A 70 -1.55 11.28 -2.24
N HIS A 71 -0.79 11.97 -3.08
CA HIS A 71 0.50 11.47 -3.56
C HIS A 71 1.48 11.22 -2.39
N PRO A 72 2.27 10.12 -2.39
CA PRO A 72 3.16 9.78 -1.27
C PRO A 72 4.12 10.89 -0.84
N ASP A 73 4.57 11.73 -1.78
CA ASP A 73 5.47 12.86 -1.47
C ASP A 73 4.83 13.92 -0.57
N SER A 74 3.50 13.92 -0.41
CA SER A 74 2.80 14.80 0.51
C SER A 74 2.69 14.25 1.94
N TRP A 75 3.15 13.02 2.20
CA TRP A 75 2.97 12.36 3.51
C TRP A 75 4.08 12.68 4.51
N GLY A 76 5.16 13.34 4.10
CA GLY A 76 6.32 13.61 4.95
C GLY A 76 6.02 14.43 6.23
N ASP A 77 4.91 15.17 6.24
CA ASP A 77 4.48 15.98 7.39
C ASP A 77 3.51 15.25 8.33
N LEU A 78 3.18 13.98 8.06
CA LEU A 78 2.24 13.20 8.87
C LEU A 78 3.02 12.51 10.01
N PRO A 79 2.76 12.85 11.29
CA PRO A 79 3.60 12.38 12.42
C PRO A 79 3.49 10.87 12.67
N ASP A 80 2.36 10.25 12.29
CA ASP A 80 2.07 8.85 12.58
C ASP A 80 2.34 7.93 11.37
N ILE A 81 2.90 8.47 10.29
CA ILE A 81 3.08 7.77 9.01
C ILE A 81 4.52 7.94 8.54
N THR A 82 5.20 6.84 8.27
CA THR A 82 6.44 6.84 7.50
C THR A 82 6.20 6.20 6.14
N SER A 83 6.78 6.75 5.09
CA SER A 83 6.64 6.21 3.74
C SER A 83 7.98 6.13 3.01
N ASP A 84 8.29 4.95 2.52
CA ASP A 84 9.51 4.66 1.80
C ASP A 84 9.18 4.23 0.37
N ARG A 85 9.98 4.69 -0.60
CA ARG A 85 9.89 4.18 -1.96
C ARG A 85 10.31 2.72 -1.96
N MET A 86 9.60 1.91 -2.74
CA MET A 86 10.01 0.56 -3.07
C MET A 86 10.09 0.42 -4.59
N THR A 87 10.72 -0.64 -5.05
CA THR A 87 10.79 -1.01 -6.47
C THR A 87 9.57 -1.84 -6.87
N ALA A 88 9.32 -1.91 -8.18
CA ALA A 88 8.29 -2.79 -8.74
C ALA A 88 8.59 -4.27 -8.46
N GLU A 89 9.87 -4.66 -8.50
CA GLU A 89 10.32 -6.04 -8.31
C GLU A 89 10.09 -6.52 -6.87
N GLU A 90 10.44 -5.69 -5.87
CA GLU A 90 10.17 -5.98 -4.45
C GLU A 90 8.66 -6.14 -4.21
N PHE A 91 7.84 -5.28 -4.82
CA PHE A 91 6.39 -5.38 -4.68
C PHE A 91 5.86 -6.67 -5.31
N GLU A 92 6.31 -7.00 -6.52
CA GLU A 92 5.82 -8.18 -7.24
C GLU A 92 6.18 -9.48 -6.51
N GLY A 93 7.37 -9.57 -5.93
CA GLY A 93 7.76 -10.74 -5.11
C GLY A 93 6.78 -10.99 -3.95
N LEU A 94 6.47 -9.94 -3.18
CA LEU A 94 5.52 -10.01 -2.06
C LEU A 94 4.08 -10.26 -2.55
N TRP A 95 3.72 -9.70 -3.69
CA TRP A 95 2.41 -9.93 -4.31
C TRP A 95 2.22 -11.41 -4.69
N GLN A 96 3.23 -12.02 -5.32
CA GLN A 96 3.16 -13.45 -5.69
C GLN A 96 3.11 -14.36 -4.47
N GLU A 97 3.80 -14.03 -3.38
CA GLU A 97 3.68 -14.73 -2.10
C GLU A 97 2.23 -14.65 -1.57
N ALA A 98 1.65 -13.44 -1.56
CA ALA A 98 0.28 -13.22 -1.12
C ALA A 98 -0.74 -14.01 -1.96
N MET A 99 -0.58 -14.04 -3.29
CA MET A 99 -1.49 -14.77 -4.19
C MET A 99 -1.36 -16.29 -4.10
N GLN A 100 -0.27 -16.82 -3.53
CA GLN A 100 -0.15 -18.25 -3.21
C GLN A 100 -0.77 -18.60 -1.85
N LYS A 101 -0.83 -17.61 -0.95
CA LYS A 101 -1.41 -17.75 0.39
C LYS A 101 -2.94 -17.67 0.38
N PHE A 102 -3.52 -16.89 -0.54
CA PHE A 102 -4.94 -16.51 -0.57
C PHE A 102 -5.74 -17.09 -1.75
#